data_AF-A0A6I6WJ40-F1
#
_entry.id   AF-A0A6I6WJ40-F1
#
_cell.length_a   1.000
_cell.length_b   1.000
_cell.length_c   1.000
_cell.angle_alpha   90.00
_cell.angle_beta   90.00
_cell.angle_gamma   90.00
#
_symmetry.space_group_name_H-M   'P 1'
#
loop_
_entity.id
_entity.type
_entity.pdbx_description
1 polymer ?
#
loop_
_entity_poly.entity_id
_entity_poly.type
_entity_poly.pdbx_seq_one_letter_code
_entity_poly.pdbx_strand_id
1 'polypeptide(L)'
;MTITGRRLREAAARAARPGGGRSALVGFGALAAVDLYATAKAPRGWSRAAKPLLMPALAAHVVRGRTEAAQPVPKALLIGLACATAGDTALLCDDRGRREPAFLTGMAAFLGTQLAYTAGMAGRLGAVAGLRARPRRAAAVLGGWAAANAVLAPALERRLRLPVAGYSLALAAMGAAALGVGGKVAAGAVAFTVSDLLIGLQAGGRELPGQEVLIMAGYLLGQYLITAGWLERIPS
;
A
#
# COMPACT_ATOMS: atom_id res chain seq x y z
N MET A 1 32.08 36.01 -16.74
CA MET A 1 31.44 36.42 -15.48
C MET A 1 30.01 35.88 -15.39
N THR A 2 29.79 34.57 -15.63
CA THR A 2 28.44 34.03 -15.96
C THR A 2 28.10 32.74 -15.21
N ILE A 3 29.10 32.06 -14.63
CA ILE A 3 28.94 30.78 -13.93
C ILE A 3 28.39 30.98 -12.50
N THR A 4 28.78 32.07 -11.84
CA THR A 4 28.39 32.39 -10.46
C THR A 4 26.90 32.71 -10.33
N GLY A 5 26.33 33.42 -11.31
CA GLY A 5 24.91 33.81 -11.30
C GLY A 5 23.94 32.63 -11.47
N ARG A 6 24.31 31.61 -12.25
CA ARG A 6 23.51 30.39 -12.44
C ARG A 6 23.48 29.54 -11.17
N ARG A 7 24.64 29.36 -10.51
CA ARG A 7 24.75 28.62 -9.24
C ARG A 7 23.99 29.30 -8.11
N LEU A 8 24.02 30.63 -8.04
CA LEU A 8 23.27 31.39 -7.04
C LEU A 8 21.75 31.33 -7.28
N ARG A 9 21.29 31.35 -8.54
CA ARG A 9 19.88 31.15 -8.89
C ARG A 9 19.40 29.72 -8.58
N GLU A 10 20.24 28.71 -8.82
CA GLU A 10 19.94 27.31 -8.49
C GLU A 10 19.95 27.05 -6.97
N ALA A 11 20.81 27.74 -6.22
CA ALA A 11 20.81 27.72 -4.76
C ALA A 11 19.58 28.44 -4.18
N ALA A 12 19.22 29.60 -4.72
CA ALA A 12 18.01 30.32 -4.34
C ALA A 12 16.73 29.56 -4.70
N ALA A 13 16.67 28.89 -5.85
CA ALA A 13 15.55 28.02 -6.23
C ALA A 13 15.43 26.76 -5.35
N ARG A 14 16.55 26.26 -4.80
CA ARG A 14 16.57 25.18 -3.81
C ARG A 14 16.12 25.66 -2.42
N ALA A 15 16.54 26.84 -1.99
CA ALA A 15 16.12 27.46 -0.73
C ALA A 15 14.65 27.91 -0.75
N ALA A 16 14.15 28.31 -1.92
CA ALA A 16 12.77 28.76 -2.13
C ALA A 16 11.78 27.63 -2.43
N ARG A 17 12.22 26.36 -2.48
CA ARG A 17 11.31 25.20 -2.51
C ARG A 17 11.06 24.79 -1.05
N PRO A 18 9.96 25.24 -0.42
CA PRO A 18 9.63 24.75 0.91
C PRO A 18 9.44 23.24 0.81
N GLY A 19 9.73 22.49 1.88
CA GLY A 19 9.74 21.03 1.93
C GLY A 19 8.41 20.36 1.59
N GLY A 20 8.01 20.42 0.31
CA GLY A 20 6.71 19.99 -0.21
C GLY A 20 6.45 18.49 -0.02
N GLY A 21 7.52 17.69 0.05
CA GLY A 21 7.45 16.30 0.48
C GLY A 21 7.04 16.18 1.95
N ARG A 22 7.64 16.95 2.87
CA ARG A 22 7.30 16.91 4.30
C ARG A 22 5.86 17.39 4.55
N SER A 23 5.42 18.44 3.86
CA SER A 23 4.04 18.92 4.01
C SER A 23 3.00 17.92 3.49
N ALA A 24 3.28 17.23 2.37
CA ALA A 24 2.42 16.14 1.89
C ALA A 24 2.36 14.96 2.87
N LEU A 25 3.49 14.64 3.54
CA LEU A 25 3.52 13.58 4.55
C LEU A 25 2.75 13.97 5.82
N VAL A 26 2.85 15.22 6.27
CA VAL A 26 2.02 15.75 7.36
C VAL A 26 0.54 15.69 6.98
N GLY A 27 0.20 16.06 5.74
CA GLY A 27 -1.15 15.94 5.20
C GLY A 27 -1.67 14.50 5.22
N PHE A 28 -0.85 13.53 4.80
CA PHE A 28 -1.18 12.11 4.92
C PHE A 28 -1.43 11.70 6.38
N GLY A 29 -0.57 12.12 7.32
CA GLY A 29 -0.74 11.82 8.74
C GLY A 29 -2.05 12.38 9.32
N ALA A 30 -2.41 13.61 8.96
CA ALA A 30 -3.67 14.22 9.36
C ALA A 30 -4.88 13.48 8.77
N LEU A 31 -4.85 13.16 7.48
CA LEU A 31 -5.90 12.38 6.82
C LEU A 31 -6.03 10.98 7.45
N ALA A 32 -4.92 10.32 7.76
CA ALA A 32 -4.89 9.02 8.41
C ALA A 32 -5.53 9.07 9.81
N ALA A 33 -5.21 10.08 10.61
CA ALA A 33 -5.82 10.26 11.93
C ALA A 33 -7.33 10.50 11.85
N VAL A 34 -7.76 11.36 10.91
CA VAL A 34 -9.19 11.63 10.67
C VAL A 34 -9.91 10.36 10.23
N ASP A 35 -9.35 9.59 9.30
CA ASP A 35 -9.98 8.37 8.80
C ASP A 35 -10.03 7.26 9.86
N LEU A 36 -8.99 7.12 10.70
CA LEU A 36 -9.02 6.18 11.83
C LEU A 36 -10.07 6.57 12.86
N TYR A 37 -10.19 7.87 13.18
CA TYR A 37 -11.24 8.36 14.06
C TYR A 37 -12.64 8.11 13.47
N ALA A 38 -12.83 8.41 12.19
CA ALA A 38 -14.08 8.15 11.48
C ALA A 38 -14.40 6.65 11.48
N THR A 39 -13.41 5.79 11.21
CA THR A 39 -13.56 4.33 11.22
C THR A 39 -13.95 3.80 12.60
N ALA A 40 -13.40 4.37 13.68
CA ALA A 40 -13.76 3.99 15.05
C ALA A 40 -15.20 4.37 15.44
N LYS A 41 -15.79 5.39 14.82
CA LYS A 41 -17.15 5.87 15.10
C LYS A 41 -18.20 5.30 14.16
N ALA A 42 -17.89 5.27 12.87
CA ALA A 42 -18.78 4.86 11.79
C ALA A 42 -17.92 4.22 10.68
N PRO A 43 -17.68 2.89 10.75
CA PRO A 43 -16.76 2.19 9.85
C PRO A 43 -17.27 2.08 8.41
N ARG A 44 -18.47 2.56 8.08
CA ARG A 44 -19.06 2.47 6.74
C ARG A 44 -19.68 3.81 6.33
N GLY A 45 -19.71 4.04 5.02
CA GLY A 45 -20.33 5.21 4.40
C GLY A 45 -19.50 6.49 4.36
N TRP A 46 -20.22 7.60 4.12
CA TRP A 46 -19.66 8.92 3.81
C TRP A 46 -18.89 9.56 4.97
N SER A 47 -19.00 9.03 6.19
CA SER A 47 -18.12 9.40 7.32
C SER A 47 -16.63 9.25 6.95
N ARG A 48 -16.30 8.38 5.99
CA ARG A 48 -14.94 8.12 5.50
C ARG A 48 -14.66 8.75 4.13
N ALA A 49 -15.31 9.86 3.78
CA ALA A 49 -15.09 10.56 2.50
C ALA A 49 -13.64 11.03 2.28
N ALA A 50 -12.83 11.14 3.33
CA ALA A 50 -11.40 11.47 3.23
C ALA A 50 -10.53 10.30 2.75
N LYS A 51 -11.01 9.05 2.85
CA LYS A 51 -10.25 7.84 2.54
C LYS A 51 -9.61 7.84 1.14
N PRO A 52 -10.29 8.28 0.06
CA PRO A 52 -9.69 8.33 -1.28
C PRO A 52 -8.51 9.29 -1.39
N LEU A 53 -8.31 10.22 -0.44
CA LEU A 53 -7.22 11.20 -0.48
C LEU A 53 -5.93 10.69 0.19
N LEU A 54 -5.97 9.56 0.89
CA LEU A 54 -4.82 9.00 1.61
C LEU A 54 -3.69 8.60 0.67
N MET A 55 -3.99 7.77 -0.34
CA MET A 55 -2.98 7.30 -1.29
C MET A 55 -2.47 8.42 -2.23
N PRO A 56 -3.31 9.34 -2.72
CA PRO A 56 -2.85 10.55 -3.42
C PRO A 56 -1.93 11.44 -2.58
N ALA A 57 -2.16 11.56 -1.26
CA ALA A 57 -1.27 12.31 -0.38
C ALA A 57 0.13 11.65 -0.28
N LEU A 58 0.20 10.32 -0.17
CA LEU A 58 1.47 9.59 -0.26
C LEU A 58 2.13 9.72 -1.64
N ALA A 59 1.35 9.65 -2.73
CA ALA A 59 1.87 9.85 -4.08
C ALA A 59 2.44 11.27 -4.25
N ALA A 60 1.77 12.29 -3.69
CA ALA A 60 2.26 13.66 -3.65
C ALA A 60 3.56 13.78 -2.83
N HIS A 61 3.68 13.06 -1.70
CA HIS A 61 4.92 12.97 -0.95
C HIS A 61 6.07 12.39 -1.79
N VAL A 62 5.81 11.29 -2.51
CA VAL A 62 6.79 10.67 -3.42
C VAL A 62 7.23 11.64 -4.52
N VAL A 63 6.31 12.35 -5.16
CA VAL A 63 6.62 13.26 -6.27
C VAL A 63 7.32 14.52 -5.78
N ARG A 64 6.87 15.11 -4.66
CA ARG A 64 7.39 16.38 -4.11
C ARG A 64 8.65 16.21 -3.26
N GLY A 65 8.91 15.00 -2.76
CA GLY A 65 10.12 14.67 -2.00
C GLY A 65 11.36 14.51 -2.88
N ARG A 66 11.21 14.51 -4.21
CA ARG A 66 12.33 14.40 -5.15
C ARG A 66 13.09 15.72 -5.22
N THR A 67 14.32 15.69 -4.71
CA THR A 67 15.22 16.85 -4.65
C THR A 67 15.91 17.12 -5.98
N GLU A 68 16.16 16.09 -6.79
CA GLU A 68 16.83 16.21 -8.07
C GLU A 68 15.97 15.72 -9.25
N ALA A 69 15.98 16.49 -10.34
CA ALA A 69 15.29 16.14 -11.59
C ALA A 69 15.82 14.83 -12.22
N ALA A 70 17.03 14.41 -11.86
CA ALA A 70 17.71 13.24 -12.38
C ALA A 70 17.28 11.91 -11.73
N GLN A 71 16.68 11.92 -10.53
CA GLN A 71 16.23 10.69 -9.88
C GLN A 71 15.08 10.08 -10.68
N PRO A 72 15.08 8.80 -11.06
CA PRO A 72 13.96 8.21 -11.80
C PRO A 72 12.68 8.17 -10.96
N VAL A 73 11.54 8.50 -11.57
CA VAL A 73 10.21 8.36 -10.94
C VAL A 73 9.98 6.89 -10.58
N PRO A 74 9.59 6.54 -9.34
CA PRO A 74 9.21 5.17 -9.00
C PRO A 74 7.82 4.85 -9.58
N LYS A 75 7.74 4.64 -10.90
CA LYS A 75 6.47 4.44 -11.63
C LYS A 75 5.62 3.33 -11.04
N ALA A 76 6.26 2.20 -10.68
CA ALA A 76 5.59 1.06 -10.07
C ALA A 76 4.92 1.40 -8.73
N LEU A 77 5.58 2.19 -7.87
CA LEU A 77 5.00 2.68 -6.62
C LEU A 77 3.81 3.61 -6.88
N LEU A 78 3.95 4.55 -7.83
CA LEU A 78 2.86 5.49 -8.15
C LEU A 78 1.66 4.79 -8.78
N ILE A 79 1.87 3.82 -9.66
CA ILE A 79 0.80 2.98 -10.22
C ILE A 79 0.10 2.23 -9.10
N GLY A 80 0.85 1.62 -8.17
CA GLY A 80 0.26 0.90 -7.06
C GLY A 80 -0.56 1.79 -6.11
N LEU A 81 -0.10 3.00 -5.82
CA LEU A 81 -0.85 4.00 -5.05
C LEU A 81 -2.11 4.49 -5.79
N ALA A 82 -2.05 4.66 -7.11
CA ALA A 82 -3.22 5.00 -7.92
C ALA A 82 -4.26 3.88 -7.92
N CYS A 83 -3.82 2.63 -8.07
CA CYS A 83 -4.67 1.44 -7.93
C CYS A 83 -5.29 1.35 -6.53
N ALA A 84 -4.52 1.64 -5.48
CA ALA A 84 -5.00 1.62 -4.10
C ALA A 84 -6.06 2.72 -3.87
N THR A 85 -5.87 3.89 -4.46
CA THR A 85 -6.86 4.98 -4.48
C THR A 85 -8.19 4.52 -5.11
N ALA A 86 -8.10 3.84 -6.26
CA ALA A 86 -9.28 3.30 -6.93
C ALA A 86 -9.97 2.22 -6.07
N GLY A 87 -9.21 1.36 -5.39
CA GLY A 87 -9.73 0.37 -4.46
C GLY A 87 -10.46 0.99 -3.28
N ASP A 88 -9.83 1.97 -2.63
CA ASP A 88 -10.42 2.74 -1.53
C ASP A 88 -11.72 3.43 -1.94
N THR A 89 -11.76 3.98 -3.17
CA THR A 89 -12.95 4.66 -3.70
C THR A 89 -14.08 3.68 -4.03
N ALA A 90 -13.75 2.52 -4.61
CA ALA A 90 -14.73 1.49 -4.93
C ALA A 90 -15.42 0.95 -3.67
N LEU A 91 -14.65 0.70 -2.60
CA LEU A 91 -15.17 0.21 -1.33
C LEU A 91 -16.02 1.24 -0.56
N LEU A 92 -15.90 2.54 -0.83
CA LEU A 92 -16.81 3.55 -0.26
C LEU A 92 -18.16 3.58 -0.96
N CYS A 93 -18.23 3.14 -2.22
CA CYS A 93 -19.47 3.10 -2.98
C CYS A 93 -20.37 1.90 -2.62
N ASP A 94 -19.96 1.09 -1.65
CA ASP A 94 -20.58 -0.18 -1.21
C ASP A 94 -22.01 -0.01 -0.62
N ASP A 95 -22.35 1.18 -0.13
CA ASP A 95 -23.62 1.45 0.58
C ASP A 95 -24.88 1.50 -0.32
N ARG A 96 -24.76 1.40 -1.65
CA ARG A 96 -25.89 1.59 -2.59
C ARG A 96 -26.56 0.28 -3.06
N GLY A 97 -26.68 -0.73 -2.19
CA GLY A 97 -27.36 -2.00 -2.52
C GLY A 97 -26.64 -2.90 -3.54
N ARG A 98 -25.38 -2.59 -3.89
CA ARG A 98 -24.51 -3.35 -4.80
C ARG A 98 -23.21 -3.74 -4.09
N ARG A 99 -23.36 -4.51 -3.01
CA ARG A 99 -22.26 -4.81 -2.09
C ARG A 99 -21.15 -5.66 -2.71
N GLU A 100 -21.56 -6.69 -3.44
CA GLU A 100 -20.63 -7.63 -4.05
C GLU A 100 -19.81 -7.05 -5.23
N PRO A 101 -20.41 -6.30 -6.19
CA PRO A 101 -19.64 -5.67 -7.27
C PRO A 101 -18.62 -4.63 -6.81
N ALA A 102 -18.96 -3.83 -5.79
CA ALA A 102 -18.08 -2.82 -5.23
C ALA A 102 -16.88 -3.48 -4.53
N PHE A 103 -17.12 -4.55 -3.75
CA PHE A 103 -16.09 -5.36 -3.14
C PHE A 103 -15.14 -5.99 -4.17
N LEU A 104 -15.66 -6.64 -5.21
CA LEU A 104 -14.83 -7.27 -6.25
C LEU A 104 -14.02 -6.25 -7.05
N THR A 105 -14.60 -5.08 -7.32
CA THR A 105 -13.89 -3.97 -7.99
C THR A 105 -12.78 -3.43 -7.11
N GLY A 106 -13.04 -3.24 -5.81
CA GLY A 106 -12.02 -2.87 -4.82
C GLY A 106 -10.89 -3.88 -4.79
N MET A 107 -11.21 -5.16 -4.68
CA MET A 107 -10.25 -6.27 -4.69
C MET A 107 -9.40 -6.31 -5.97
N ALA A 108 -10.00 -6.10 -7.15
CA ALA A 108 -9.28 -6.03 -8.42
C ALA A 108 -8.33 -4.81 -8.49
N ALA A 109 -8.75 -3.67 -7.96
CA ALA A 109 -7.90 -2.49 -7.88
C ALA A 109 -6.71 -2.73 -6.93
N PHE A 110 -6.94 -3.29 -5.74
CA PHE A 110 -5.86 -3.66 -4.82
C PHE A 110 -4.94 -4.75 -5.37
N LEU A 111 -5.45 -5.67 -6.20
CA LEU A 111 -4.62 -6.62 -6.94
C LEU A 111 -3.63 -5.88 -7.84
N GLY A 112 -4.08 -4.83 -8.54
CA GLY A 112 -3.21 -3.93 -9.30
C GLY A 112 -2.11 -3.30 -8.44
N THR A 113 -2.42 -2.89 -7.21
CA THR A 113 -1.42 -2.40 -6.24
C THR A 113 -0.35 -3.44 -5.94
N GLN A 114 -0.76 -4.66 -5.62
CA GLN A 114 0.16 -5.75 -5.26
C GLN A 114 1.07 -6.11 -6.44
N LEU A 115 0.51 -6.20 -7.65
CA LEU A 115 1.27 -6.51 -8.87
C LEU A 115 2.28 -5.40 -9.18
N ALA A 116 1.86 -4.13 -9.13
CA ALA A 116 2.74 -3.00 -9.38
C ALA A 116 3.89 -2.95 -8.36
N TYR A 117 3.60 -3.11 -7.07
CA TYR A 117 4.60 -3.15 -6.01
C TYR A 117 5.58 -4.31 -6.20
N THR A 118 5.06 -5.52 -6.45
CA THR A 118 5.88 -6.71 -6.71
C THR A 118 6.82 -6.50 -7.88
N ALA A 119 6.31 -5.99 -9.01
CA ALA A 119 7.10 -5.74 -10.22
C ALA A 119 8.23 -4.73 -9.97
N GLY A 120 7.93 -3.64 -9.26
CA GLY A 120 8.96 -2.64 -8.92
C GLY A 120 9.99 -3.15 -7.92
N MET A 121 9.57 -3.94 -6.92
CA MET A 121 10.48 -4.56 -5.96
C MET A 121 11.43 -5.57 -6.63
N ALA A 122 10.88 -6.41 -7.52
CA ALA A 122 11.63 -7.39 -8.28
C ALA A 122 12.61 -6.72 -9.26
N GLY A 123 12.18 -5.69 -9.99
CA GLY A 123 12.98 -5.07 -11.05
C GLY A 123 13.93 -3.97 -10.59
N ARG A 124 13.68 -3.31 -9.45
CA ARG A 124 14.44 -2.10 -9.05
C ARG A 124 14.98 -2.11 -7.62
N LEU A 125 14.41 -2.90 -6.71
CA LEU A 125 14.80 -2.89 -5.29
C LEU A 125 15.57 -4.13 -4.84
N GLY A 126 15.94 -5.02 -5.77
CA GLY A 126 16.76 -6.19 -5.48
C GLY A 126 16.03 -7.35 -4.81
N ALA A 127 14.68 -7.39 -4.86
CA ALA A 127 13.90 -8.43 -4.20
C ALA A 127 14.30 -9.86 -4.64
N VAL A 128 14.55 -10.05 -5.94
CA VAL A 128 14.93 -11.36 -6.50
C VAL A 128 16.25 -11.86 -5.90
N ALA A 129 17.26 -11.00 -5.83
CA ALA A 129 18.55 -11.35 -5.23
C ALA A 129 18.40 -11.69 -3.74
N GLY A 130 17.63 -10.89 -3.00
CA GLY A 130 17.37 -11.11 -1.58
C GLY A 130 16.59 -12.39 -1.28
N LEU A 131 15.64 -12.78 -2.15
CA LEU A 131 14.91 -14.03 -2.07
C LEU A 131 15.76 -15.24 -2.45
N ARG A 132 16.60 -15.15 -3.49
CA ARG A 132 17.54 -16.21 -3.87
C ARG A 132 18.54 -16.52 -2.75
N ALA A 133 18.98 -15.50 -2.03
CA ALA A 133 19.84 -15.68 -0.86
C ALA A 133 19.12 -16.34 0.33
N ARG A 134 17.77 -16.32 0.36
CA ARG A 134 16.95 -16.78 1.50
C ARG A 134 15.69 -17.51 1.03
N PRO A 135 15.80 -18.63 0.30
CA PRO A 135 14.67 -19.32 -0.32
C PRO A 135 13.63 -19.80 0.70
N ARG A 136 14.06 -20.09 1.94
CA ARG A 136 13.18 -20.45 3.06
C ARG A 136 12.10 -19.39 3.35
N ARG A 137 12.37 -18.10 3.08
CA ARG A 137 11.37 -17.03 3.26
C ARG A 137 10.23 -17.14 2.25
N ALA A 138 10.55 -17.41 0.98
CA ALA A 138 9.53 -17.61 -0.05
C ALA A 138 8.68 -18.86 0.25
N ALA A 139 9.33 -19.96 0.67
CA ALA A 139 8.63 -21.17 1.07
C ALA A 139 7.70 -20.94 2.28
N ALA A 140 8.17 -20.20 3.30
CA ALA A 140 7.34 -19.86 4.46
C ALA A 140 6.13 -19.00 4.08
N VAL A 141 6.28 -18.03 3.19
CA VAL A 141 5.17 -17.19 2.70
C VAL A 141 4.17 -18.02 1.91
N LEU A 142 4.63 -18.90 1.01
CA LEU A 142 3.75 -19.80 0.25
C LEU A 142 3.02 -20.79 1.17
N GLY A 143 3.72 -21.35 2.16
CA GLY A 143 3.11 -22.21 3.17
C GLY A 143 2.05 -21.48 4.00
N GLY A 144 2.34 -20.24 4.43
CA GLY A 144 1.38 -19.38 5.13
C GLY A 144 0.15 -19.05 4.28
N TRP A 145 0.35 -18.75 2.99
CA TRP A 145 -0.74 -18.54 2.03
C TRP A 145 -1.63 -19.78 1.89
N ALA A 146 -1.02 -20.96 1.72
CA ALA A 146 -1.75 -22.22 1.60
C ALA A 146 -2.54 -22.53 2.87
N ALA A 147 -1.92 -22.37 4.05
CA ALA A 147 -2.57 -22.58 5.33
C ALA A 147 -3.74 -21.61 5.55
N ALA A 148 -3.55 -20.31 5.27
CA ALA A 148 -4.61 -19.31 5.39
C ALA A 148 -5.80 -19.63 4.48
N ASN A 149 -5.55 -20.00 3.22
CA ASN A 149 -6.61 -20.38 2.29
C ASN A 149 -7.30 -21.68 2.71
N ALA A 150 -6.57 -22.67 3.23
CA ALA A 150 -7.17 -23.91 3.74
C ALA A 150 -8.11 -23.65 4.93
N VAL A 151 -7.75 -22.71 5.82
CA VAL A 151 -8.56 -22.31 6.97
C VAL A 151 -9.77 -21.46 6.56
N LEU A 152 -9.62 -20.57 5.59
CA LEU A 152 -10.70 -19.66 5.15
C LEU A 152 -11.68 -20.33 4.18
N ALA A 153 -11.23 -21.22 3.31
CA ALA A 153 -12.05 -21.80 2.24
C ALA A 153 -13.38 -22.45 2.72
N PRO A 154 -13.44 -23.18 3.86
CA PRO A 154 -14.69 -23.75 4.35
C PRO A 154 -15.72 -22.68 4.74
N ALA A 155 -15.26 -21.53 5.23
CA ALA A 155 -16.10 -20.43 5.70
C ALA A 155 -16.52 -19.47 4.58
N LEU A 156 -15.80 -19.47 3.45
CA LEU A 156 -16.11 -18.63 2.30
C LEU A 156 -17.18 -19.25 1.40
N GLU A 157 -18.04 -18.38 0.87
CA GLU A 157 -18.97 -18.70 -0.20
C GLU A 157 -18.22 -19.27 -1.42
N ARG A 158 -18.76 -20.32 -2.05
CA ARG A 158 -18.05 -21.07 -3.12
C ARG A 158 -17.52 -20.17 -4.24
N ARG A 159 -18.29 -19.15 -4.65
CA ARG A 159 -17.90 -18.21 -5.71
C ARG A 159 -16.73 -17.29 -5.33
N LEU A 160 -16.51 -17.04 -4.04
CA LEU A 160 -15.46 -16.15 -3.54
C LEU A 160 -14.13 -16.87 -3.30
N ARG A 161 -14.13 -18.21 -3.18
CA ARG A 161 -12.91 -18.99 -2.90
C ARG A 161 -11.81 -18.76 -3.94
N LEU A 162 -12.15 -18.84 -5.23
CA LEU A 162 -11.16 -18.66 -6.30
C LEU A 162 -10.67 -17.20 -6.40
N PRO A 163 -11.55 -16.17 -6.38
CA PRO A 163 -11.11 -14.78 -6.30
C PRO A 163 -10.22 -14.47 -5.09
N VAL A 164 -10.58 -14.95 -3.90
CA VAL A 164 -9.79 -14.75 -2.67
C VAL A 164 -8.45 -15.48 -2.75
N ALA A 165 -8.41 -16.70 -3.29
CA ALA A 165 -7.16 -17.43 -3.48
C ALA A 165 -6.20 -16.71 -4.45
N GLY A 166 -6.72 -16.23 -5.58
CA GLY A 166 -5.95 -15.47 -6.56
C GLY A 166 -5.45 -14.12 -6.01
N TYR A 167 -6.32 -13.39 -5.34
CA TYR A 167 -5.96 -12.14 -4.67
C TYR A 167 -4.89 -12.36 -3.59
N SER A 168 -5.13 -13.29 -2.66
CA SER A 168 -4.18 -13.59 -1.58
C SER A 168 -2.85 -14.15 -2.08
N LEU A 169 -2.83 -14.80 -3.25
CA LEU A 169 -1.58 -15.25 -3.87
C LEU A 169 -0.74 -14.07 -4.36
N ALA A 170 -1.37 -13.05 -4.96
CA ALA A 170 -0.66 -11.82 -5.32
C ALA A 170 -0.15 -11.09 -4.08
N LEU A 171 -0.91 -11.12 -2.98
CA LEU A 171 -0.52 -10.52 -1.70
C LEU A 171 0.69 -11.25 -1.13
N ALA A 172 0.67 -12.59 -1.17
CA ALA A 172 1.80 -13.43 -0.78
C ALA A 172 3.03 -13.17 -1.65
N ALA A 173 2.86 -13.02 -2.98
CA ALA A 173 3.96 -12.68 -3.88
C ALA A 173 4.58 -11.31 -3.55
N MET A 174 3.75 -10.30 -3.29
CA MET A 174 4.19 -8.97 -2.85
C MET A 174 4.93 -9.05 -1.51
N GLY A 175 4.38 -9.80 -0.54
CA GLY A 175 5.00 -10.02 0.77
C GLY A 175 6.37 -10.70 0.66
N ALA A 176 6.48 -11.75 -0.17
CA ALA A 176 7.74 -12.41 -0.46
C ALA A 176 8.75 -11.46 -1.10
N ALA A 177 8.34 -10.69 -2.12
CA ALA A 177 9.20 -9.70 -2.76
C ALA A 177 9.70 -8.66 -1.73
N ALA A 178 8.81 -8.14 -0.89
CA ALA A 178 9.15 -7.19 0.16
C ALA A 178 10.12 -7.77 1.20
N LEU A 179 9.96 -9.03 1.61
CA LEU A 179 10.92 -9.74 2.47
C LEU A 179 12.29 -9.96 1.81
N GLY A 180 12.32 -10.06 0.48
CA GLY A 180 13.54 -10.05 -0.33
C GLY A 180 14.25 -8.70 -0.28
N VAL A 181 13.49 -7.60 -0.31
CA VAL A 181 14.03 -6.24 -0.15
C VAL A 181 14.51 -6.00 1.29
N GLY A 182 13.70 -6.32 2.30
CA GLY A 182 13.98 -6.10 3.71
C GLY A 182 13.63 -4.69 4.22
N GLY A 183 14.04 -4.38 5.45
CA GLY A 183 13.86 -3.05 6.06
C GLY A 183 12.40 -2.61 6.19
N LYS A 184 12.14 -1.30 5.98
CA LYS A 184 10.78 -0.73 6.05
C LYS A 184 9.82 -1.34 5.03
N VAL A 185 10.32 -1.71 3.84
CA VAL A 185 9.49 -2.36 2.81
C VAL A 185 8.91 -3.68 3.31
N ALA A 186 9.75 -4.52 3.94
CA ALA A 186 9.30 -5.77 4.54
C ALA A 186 8.32 -5.55 5.69
N ALA A 187 8.62 -4.63 6.62
CA ALA A 187 7.74 -4.32 7.73
C ALA A 187 6.37 -3.80 7.26
N GLY A 188 6.37 -2.93 6.24
CA GLY A 188 5.14 -2.42 5.65
C GLY A 188 4.32 -3.49 4.96
N ALA A 189 4.95 -4.39 4.20
CA ALA A 189 4.24 -5.51 3.58
C ALA A 189 3.63 -6.47 4.61
N VAL A 190 4.32 -6.75 5.73
CA VAL A 190 3.76 -7.55 6.82
C VAL A 190 2.52 -6.86 7.42
N ALA A 191 2.59 -5.56 7.72
CA ALA A 191 1.44 -4.80 8.23
C ALA A 191 0.25 -4.83 7.25
N PHE A 192 0.52 -4.68 5.95
CA PHE A 192 -0.49 -4.78 4.90
C PHE A 192 -1.11 -6.19 4.87
N THR A 193 -0.29 -7.25 4.84
CA THR A 193 -0.80 -8.63 4.81
C THR A 193 -1.64 -8.95 6.04
N VAL A 194 -1.25 -8.51 7.24
CA VAL A 194 -2.05 -8.69 8.46
C VAL A 194 -3.39 -7.97 8.36
N SER A 195 -3.42 -6.74 7.84
CA SER A 195 -4.66 -6.02 7.55
C SER A 195 -5.59 -6.81 6.61
N ASP A 196 -5.07 -7.34 5.51
CA ASP A 196 -5.87 -8.09 4.54
C ASP A 196 -6.34 -9.46 5.08
N LEU A 197 -5.56 -10.09 5.96
CA LEU A 197 -6.00 -11.31 6.65
C LEU A 197 -7.21 -11.04 7.54
N LEU A 198 -7.29 -9.89 8.20
CA LEU A 198 -8.48 -9.48 8.96
C LEU A 198 -9.70 -9.29 8.05
N ILE A 199 -9.52 -8.73 6.84
CA ILE A 199 -10.59 -8.65 5.82
C ILE A 199 -11.02 -10.06 5.40
N GLY A 200 -10.07 -10.97 5.16
CA GLY A 200 -10.36 -12.36 4.83
C GLY A 200 -11.15 -13.10 5.92
N LEU A 201 -10.82 -12.86 7.19
CA LEU A 201 -11.58 -13.39 8.33
C LEU A 201 -13.01 -12.82 8.38
N GLN A 202 -13.18 -11.52 8.10
CA GLN A 202 -14.49 -10.89 7.99
C GLN A 202 -15.35 -11.54 6.91
N ALA A 203 -14.75 -11.78 5.73
CA ALA A 203 -15.43 -12.46 4.62
C ALA A 203 -15.81 -13.91 4.96
N GLY A 204 -15.05 -14.55 5.86
CA GLY A 204 -15.38 -15.86 6.44
C GLY A 204 -16.36 -15.81 7.62
N GLY A 205 -16.99 -14.67 7.88
CA GLY A 205 -18.00 -14.50 8.93
C GLY A 205 -17.45 -14.35 10.34
N ARG A 206 -16.15 -14.06 10.50
CA ARG A 206 -15.52 -13.79 11.82
C ARG A 206 -15.15 -12.33 11.95
N GLU A 207 -15.68 -11.67 12.97
CA GLU A 207 -15.36 -10.28 13.31
C GLU A 207 -14.80 -10.19 14.73
N LEU A 208 -13.66 -9.51 14.88
CA LEU A 208 -13.04 -9.19 16.16
C LEU A 208 -13.47 -7.78 16.63
N PRO A 209 -13.48 -7.52 17.95
CA PRO A 209 -13.70 -6.18 18.47
C PRO A 209 -12.67 -5.18 17.92
N GLY A 210 -13.13 -4.08 17.33
CA GLY A 210 -12.25 -3.05 16.76
C GLY A 210 -11.53 -3.44 15.46
N GLN A 211 -11.93 -4.54 14.81
CA GLN A 211 -11.28 -5.07 13.61
C GLN A 211 -11.14 -4.05 12.47
N GLU A 212 -12.14 -3.23 12.21
CA GLU A 212 -12.11 -2.19 11.17
C GLU A 212 -10.99 -1.16 11.40
N VAL A 213 -10.74 -0.79 12.66
CA VAL A 213 -9.65 0.12 13.03
C VAL A 213 -8.30 -0.56 12.84
N LEU A 214 -8.19 -1.84 13.20
CA LEU A 214 -6.95 -2.63 13.01
C LEU A 214 -6.62 -2.82 11.53
N ILE A 215 -7.62 -3.12 10.70
CA ILE A 215 -7.50 -3.17 9.23
C ILE A 215 -6.95 -1.83 8.73
N MET A 216 -7.63 -0.73 9.05
CA MET A 216 -7.24 0.58 8.53
C MET A 216 -5.85 1.02 9.02
N ALA A 217 -5.53 0.75 10.30
CA ALA A 217 -4.22 1.07 10.86
C ALA A 217 -3.09 0.26 10.19
N GLY A 218 -3.30 -1.04 9.99
CA GLY A 218 -2.34 -1.91 9.30
C GLY A 218 -2.13 -1.52 7.84
N TYR A 219 -3.22 -1.18 7.13
CA TYR A 219 -3.18 -0.67 5.77
C TYR A 219 -2.38 0.64 5.67
N LEU A 220 -2.67 1.62 6.52
CA LEU A 220 -2.01 2.93 6.51
C LEU A 220 -0.53 2.84 6.86
N LEU A 221 -0.21 2.08 7.92
CA LEU A 221 1.16 1.81 8.31
C LEU A 221 1.91 1.08 7.19
N GLY A 222 1.26 0.09 6.58
CA GLY A 222 1.81 -0.71 5.49
C GLY A 222 2.19 0.15 4.28
N GLN A 223 1.24 0.97 3.80
CA GLN A 223 1.45 1.88 2.67
C GLN A 223 2.53 2.92 2.96
N TYR A 224 2.53 3.49 4.16
CA TYR A 224 3.57 4.44 4.58
C TYR A 224 4.96 3.80 4.61
N LEU A 225 5.11 2.64 5.24
CA LEU A 225 6.41 1.97 5.38
C LEU A 225 6.94 1.44 4.04
N ILE A 226 6.07 0.92 3.17
CA ILE A 226 6.44 0.54 1.80
C ILE A 226 6.95 1.77 1.04
N THR A 227 6.21 2.89 1.10
CA THR A 227 6.58 4.14 0.44
C THR A 227 7.91 4.67 0.95
N ALA A 228 8.07 4.79 2.27
CA ALA A 228 9.29 5.29 2.89
C ALA A 228 10.50 4.41 2.59
N GLY A 229 10.35 3.08 2.72
CA GLY A 229 11.41 2.13 2.41
C GLY A 229 11.79 2.09 0.93
N TRP A 230 10.84 2.37 0.04
CA TRP A 230 11.11 2.50 -1.40
C TRP A 230 12.00 3.71 -1.68
N LEU A 231 11.68 4.86 -1.06
CA LEU A 231 12.44 6.10 -1.23
C LEU A 231 13.85 6.01 -0.63
N GLU A 232 14.05 5.24 0.44
CA GLU A 232 15.39 4.97 1.00
C GLU A 232 16.29 4.12 0.10
N ARG A 233 15.69 3.35 -0.80
CA ARG A 233 16.40 2.37 -1.65
C ARG A 233 16.67 2.88 -3.06
N ILE A 234 16.03 3.97 -3.47
CA ILE A 234 16.38 4.66 -4.72
C ILE A 234 17.50 5.64 -4.35
N PRO A 235 18.72 5.47 -4.91
CA PRO A 235 19.83 6.38 -4.63
C PRO A 235 19.41 7.83 -4.92
N SER A 236 19.68 8.71 -3.95
CA SER A 236 19.47 10.15 -4.05
C SER A 236 20.47 10.81 -4.98
#